data_AF-Q4H3Q5-F1
#
_entry.id   AF-Q4H3Q5-F1
#
_cell.length_a   1.000
_cell.length_b   1.000
_cell.length_c   1.000
_cell.angle_alpha   90.00
_cell.angle_beta   90.00
_cell.angle_gamma   90.00
#
_symmetry.space_group_name_H-M   'P 1'
#
loop_
_entity.id
_entity.type
_entity.pdbx_description
1 polymer ?
#
loop_
_entity_poly.entity_id
_entity_poly.type
_entity_poly.pdbx_seq_one_letter_code
_entity_poly.pdbx_strand_id
1 'polypeptide(L)'
;MNRDNIAIWEYLDEFWKMFSVKMCQNIENGYQNYRQGSSANRLKLPRASIDFKTMEYSSQQLIGPGTIRRVVLPGSSLLARNHTWQWKYKNAWENYTAEVNQLIEDHANWNKHQPLNLSQYDPTLMYIIYINDQKSGVQQNKNTGYQRKIRKERFSFKFPTTTDKVTSSLSNPATNSYTTTPTHQQASSARQRRTASRNTHHSSQSSQHYLSNTPSYTIQPATAPSASYTTNSHHSSQSSQHHYSNTLSYTTQPGTTPLYTTSSHHSNPPATSFQNIFSTDPYSSTTNTPALNAINSSSGGKQGLLDKFSTTLTTPPSHDCVICMTSLSDVSGFQTSGATNQASSVIELKTCKHIFHAECLIASMQSGANDSFTCPCCKVIYGVKTGNQPPGQMHWSVIQTSVPGYEPHHTIRITYDIRAGVQTNEHPNPGRRYSVHGFPRIAYLPDNTDGNKVLRLLEVAWNRKLIFTVGDSVTSGAKDTVTWNEIHHKTSITNKHGHGYPDPNYLTNVLNELKAQGVSEDDLK
;
A
#
# COMPACT_ATOMS: atom_id res chain seq x y z
N MET A 1 -10.34 -0.75 32.09
CA MET A 1 -9.33 0.34 32.12
C MET A 1 -9.02 0.71 30.69
N ASN A 2 -9.37 1.93 30.27
CA ASN A 2 -9.01 2.43 28.95
C ASN A 2 -7.49 2.61 28.95
N ARG A 3 -6.78 1.78 28.18
CA ARG A 3 -5.33 1.94 28.01
C ARG A 3 -5.11 3.03 26.98
N ASP A 4 -4.21 3.96 27.27
CA ASP A 4 -3.79 4.97 26.31
C ASP A 4 -3.36 4.31 24.99
N ASN A 5 -3.61 5.00 23.88
CA ASN A 5 -3.15 4.55 22.57
C ASN A 5 -1.62 4.53 22.54
N ILE A 6 -1.04 3.81 21.59
CA ILE A 6 0.41 3.78 21.40
C ILE A 6 0.78 4.43 20.08
N ALA A 7 1.90 5.14 20.06
CA ALA A 7 2.48 5.71 18.87
C ALA A 7 3.62 4.82 18.36
N ILE A 8 3.52 4.41 17.10
CA ILE A 8 4.53 3.64 16.38
C ILE A 8 5.07 4.52 15.26
N TRP A 9 6.39 4.48 15.10
CA TRP A 9 7.06 5.15 13.98
C TRP A 9 7.57 4.11 13.01
N GLU A 10 7.36 4.38 11.73
CA GLU A 10 7.79 3.54 10.63
C GLU A 10 8.59 4.37 9.63
N TYR A 11 9.49 3.73 8.91
CA TYR A 11 10.25 4.34 7.83
C TYR A 11 10.06 3.55 6.54
N LEU A 12 10.07 4.27 5.44
CA LEU A 12 10.03 3.74 4.10
C LEU A 12 11.47 3.54 3.62
N ASP A 13 11.81 2.28 3.44
CA ASP A 13 13.02 1.83 2.74
C ASP A 13 12.55 1.30 1.37
N GLU A 14 12.81 0.03 1.03
CA GLU A 14 12.13 -0.64 -0.09
C GLU A 14 10.63 -0.90 0.20
N PHE A 15 10.29 -1.04 1.48
CA PHE A 15 8.94 -1.20 2.00
C PHE A 15 8.87 -0.59 3.39
N TRP A 16 7.65 -0.35 3.89
CA TRP A 16 7.46 0.17 5.25
C TRP A 16 8.02 -0.81 6.28
N LYS A 17 8.90 -0.29 7.15
CA LYS A 17 9.51 -1.01 8.26
C LYS A 17 9.26 -0.28 9.56
N MET A 18 8.97 -1.04 10.61
CA MET A 18 8.78 -0.48 11.95
C MET A 18 10.14 -0.15 12.58
N PHE A 19 10.29 1.06 13.12
CA PHE A 19 11.45 1.37 13.95
C PHE A 19 11.45 0.49 15.22
N SER A 20 12.63 0.24 15.77
CA SER A 20 12.71 -0.45 17.07
C SER A 20 11.92 0.31 18.15
N VAL A 21 11.44 -0.39 19.17
CA VAL A 21 10.64 0.21 20.24
C VAL A 21 11.34 1.41 20.90
N LYS A 22 12.64 1.27 21.20
CA LYS A 22 13.46 2.35 21.77
C LYS A 22 13.57 3.55 20.82
N MET A 23 13.71 3.28 19.52
CA MET A 23 13.76 4.34 18.53
C MET A 23 12.39 5.05 18.45
N CYS A 24 11.28 4.32 18.44
CA CYS A 24 9.93 4.92 18.50
C CYS A 24 9.75 5.83 19.73
N GLN A 25 10.25 5.43 20.91
CA GLN A 25 10.22 6.28 22.11
C GLN A 25 10.98 7.60 21.91
N ASN A 26 12.18 7.55 21.32
CA ASN A 26 13.00 8.73 21.06
C ASN A 26 12.36 9.65 20.02
N ILE A 27 11.85 9.07 18.93
CA ILE A 27 11.19 9.82 17.85
C ILE A 27 9.92 10.48 18.38
N GLU A 28 9.10 9.75 19.13
CA GLU A 28 7.86 10.29 19.70
C GLU A 28 8.13 11.45 20.67
N ASN A 29 9.13 11.33 21.55
CA ASN A 29 9.51 12.44 22.43
C ASN A 29 9.92 13.68 21.62
N GLY A 30 10.79 13.51 20.62
CA GLY A 30 11.17 14.60 19.72
C GLY A 30 9.97 15.23 19.00
N TYR A 31 9.04 14.40 18.52
CA TYR A 31 7.84 14.85 17.82
C TYR A 31 6.88 15.63 18.73
N GLN A 32 6.71 15.21 19.99
CA GLN A 32 5.89 15.93 20.95
C GLN A 32 6.47 17.32 21.28
N ASN A 33 7.80 17.42 21.44
CA ASN A 33 8.47 18.72 21.63
C ASN A 33 8.28 19.64 20.41
N TYR A 34 8.38 19.08 19.20
CA TYR A 34 8.10 19.81 17.96
C TYR A 34 6.64 20.30 17.89
N ARG A 35 5.66 19.44 18.21
CA ARG A 35 4.24 19.82 18.25
C ARG A 35 3.92 20.92 19.25
N GLN A 36 4.67 20.99 20.35
CA GLN A 36 4.52 22.02 21.38
C GLN A 36 5.24 23.34 21.05
N GLY A 37 5.77 23.48 19.82
CA GLY A 37 6.36 24.73 19.33
C GLY A 37 7.83 24.93 19.69
N SER A 38 8.53 23.89 20.13
CA SER A 38 10.00 23.96 20.24
C SER A 38 10.61 24.09 18.84
N SER A 39 11.46 25.11 18.62
CA SER A 39 12.00 25.53 17.31
C SER A 39 12.86 24.49 16.57
N ALA A 40 13.12 23.32 17.19
CA ALA A 40 13.88 22.24 16.57
C ALA A 40 12.95 21.32 15.78
N ASN A 41 12.78 21.58 14.49
CA ASN A 41 12.10 20.67 13.56
C ASN A 41 12.90 19.37 13.32
N ARG A 42 14.15 19.30 13.77
CA ARG A 42 15.06 18.19 13.49
C ARG A 42 15.53 17.46 14.75
N LEU A 43 15.25 16.16 14.82
CA LEU A 43 15.83 15.23 15.79
C LEU A 43 17.16 14.71 15.26
N LYS A 44 18.27 14.97 15.96
CA LYS A 44 19.60 14.41 15.65
C LYS A 44 19.76 13.05 16.33
N LEU A 45 20.13 12.04 15.55
CA LEU A 45 20.48 10.69 16.01
C LEU A 45 21.97 10.42 15.69
N PRO A 46 22.64 9.46 16.36
CA PRO A 46 24.08 9.24 16.20
C PRO A 46 24.59 9.03 14.76
N ARG A 47 23.75 8.48 13.87
CA ARG A 47 24.08 8.26 12.45
C ARG A 47 22.94 8.67 11.50
N ALA A 48 21.99 9.45 12.00
CA ALA A 48 20.80 9.80 11.26
C ALA A 48 20.20 11.13 11.74
N SER A 49 19.24 11.67 11.00
CA SER A 49 18.41 12.76 11.46
C SER A 49 16.99 12.61 10.96
N ILE A 50 16.03 13.06 11.76
CA ILE A 50 14.63 13.12 11.38
C ILE A 50 14.20 14.57 11.32
N ASP A 51 13.58 14.97 10.23
CA ASP A 51 12.94 16.27 10.07
C ASP A 51 11.42 16.11 10.19
N PHE A 52 10.85 16.57 11.30
CA PHE A 52 9.42 16.46 11.57
C PHE A 52 8.56 17.38 10.71
N LYS A 53 9.17 18.37 10.04
CA LYS A 53 8.46 19.26 9.12
C LYS A 53 8.25 18.57 7.77
N THR A 54 9.27 17.92 7.24
CA THR A 54 9.20 17.21 5.95
C THR A 54 8.81 15.74 6.09
N MET A 55 8.78 15.21 7.33
CA MET A 55 8.56 13.78 7.63
C MET A 55 9.60 12.89 6.94
N GLU A 56 10.85 13.34 6.96
CA GLU A 56 11.99 12.67 6.32
C GLU A 56 13.01 12.17 7.36
N TYR A 57 13.61 11.02 7.07
CA TYR A 57 14.71 10.40 7.79
C TYR A 57 15.94 10.31 6.89
N SER A 58 17.03 10.94 7.28
CA SER A 58 18.33 10.83 6.60
C SER A 58 19.25 9.94 7.42
N SER A 59 19.95 9.00 6.78
CA SER A 59 20.95 8.14 7.39
C SER A 59 22.23 8.16 6.56
N GLN A 60 23.39 7.96 7.19
CA GLN A 60 24.67 7.82 6.49
C GLN A 60 24.69 6.64 5.50
N GLN A 61 23.74 5.71 5.61
CA GLN A 61 23.62 4.52 4.76
C GLN A 61 22.61 4.68 3.60
N LEU A 62 21.81 5.75 3.59
CA LEU A 62 20.79 5.97 2.57
C LEU A 62 21.31 6.96 1.51
N ILE A 63 21.05 6.66 0.23
CA ILE A 63 21.29 7.60 -0.88
C ILE A 63 20.10 8.57 -0.93
N GLY A 64 20.07 9.53 0.02
CA GLY A 64 19.01 10.54 0.14
C GLY A 64 18.08 10.35 1.36
N PRO A 65 17.16 11.29 1.58
CA PRO A 65 16.18 11.21 2.67
C PRO A 65 15.11 10.13 2.37
N GLY A 66 14.91 9.21 3.30
CA GLY A 66 13.77 8.27 3.32
C GLY A 66 12.54 8.89 4.00
N THR A 67 11.35 8.39 3.71
CA THR A 67 10.10 8.89 4.32
C THR A 67 9.84 8.21 5.67
N ILE A 68 9.29 8.93 6.64
CA ILE A 68 8.77 8.34 7.87
C ILE A 68 7.28 8.62 8.04
N ARG A 69 6.61 7.75 8.80
CA ARG A 69 5.21 7.98 9.20
C ARG A 69 4.99 7.60 10.65
N ARG A 70 3.98 8.24 11.24
CA ARG A 70 3.48 7.96 12.58
C ARG A 70 2.16 7.22 12.48
N VAL A 71 2.07 6.06 13.14
CA VAL A 71 0.87 5.23 13.21
C VAL A 71 0.43 5.13 14.67
N VAL A 72 -0.82 5.49 14.96
CA VAL A 72 -1.41 5.40 16.30
C VAL A 72 -2.31 4.19 16.37
N LEU A 73 -2.03 3.25 17.27
CA LEU A 73 -2.86 2.06 17.50
C LEU A 73 -3.57 2.11 18.86
N PRO A 74 -4.72 1.44 19.01
CA PRO A 74 -5.40 1.32 20.30
C PRO A 74 -4.51 0.72 21.39
N GLY A 75 -4.70 1.12 22.65
CA GLY A 75 -4.01 0.52 23.81
C GLY A 75 -4.32 -0.97 24.05
N SER A 76 -5.31 -1.52 23.34
CA SER A 76 -5.65 -2.95 23.28
C SER A 76 -4.91 -3.73 22.19
N SER A 77 -4.18 -3.04 21.30
CA SER A 77 -3.50 -3.64 20.14
C SER A 77 -2.45 -4.69 20.51
N LEU A 78 -2.09 -5.53 19.53
CA LEU A 78 -1.05 -6.54 19.68
C LEU A 78 0.27 -5.94 20.18
N LEU A 79 0.73 -4.86 19.54
CA LEU A 79 1.98 -4.19 19.88
C LEU A 79 1.93 -3.56 21.28
N ALA A 80 0.77 -3.03 21.71
CA ALA A 80 0.58 -2.52 23.07
C ALA A 80 0.65 -3.64 24.13
N ARG A 81 0.42 -4.89 23.73
CA ARG A 81 0.58 -6.10 24.57
C ARG A 81 1.97 -6.74 24.45
N ASN A 82 2.98 -6.02 23.93
CA ASN A 82 4.37 -6.47 23.84
C ASN A 82 4.61 -7.70 22.95
N HIS A 83 3.77 -7.89 21.92
CA HIS A 83 3.94 -8.97 20.96
C HIS A 83 3.99 -8.41 19.54
N THR A 84 4.69 -9.09 18.64
CA THR A 84 4.77 -8.73 17.23
C THR A 84 4.81 -9.97 16.36
N TRP A 85 4.17 -9.92 15.20
CA TRP A 85 4.39 -10.87 14.12
C TRP A 85 5.65 -10.48 13.34
N GLN A 86 6.45 -11.50 13.04
CA GLN A 86 7.68 -11.40 12.28
C GLN A 86 7.66 -12.38 11.11
N TRP A 87 8.38 -12.04 10.05
CA TRP A 87 8.63 -12.93 8.93
C TRP A 87 10.12 -13.20 8.80
N LYS A 88 10.47 -14.40 8.32
CA LYS A 88 11.86 -14.83 8.18
C LYS A 88 12.46 -14.21 6.93
N TYR A 89 13.56 -13.46 7.10
CA TYR A 89 14.36 -12.94 6.00
C TYR A 89 15.80 -13.39 6.16
N LYS A 90 16.31 -14.21 5.22
CA LYS A 90 17.61 -14.88 5.36
C LYS A 90 17.74 -15.57 6.73
N ASN A 91 18.72 -15.14 7.53
CA ASN A 91 18.96 -15.60 8.89
C ASN A 91 18.36 -14.69 9.97
N ALA A 92 17.73 -13.58 9.60
CA ALA A 92 17.09 -12.63 10.50
C ALA A 92 15.56 -12.80 10.55
N TRP A 93 14.93 -12.14 11.52
CA TRP A 93 13.48 -12.02 11.64
C TRP A 93 13.13 -10.54 11.56
N GLU A 94 12.26 -10.20 10.62
CA GLU A 94 11.81 -8.83 10.37
C GLU A 94 10.39 -8.65 10.89
N ASN A 95 10.10 -7.50 11.50
CA ASN A 95 8.76 -7.21 11.97
C ASN A 95 7.84 -6.84 10.79
N TYR A 96 6.58 -7.27 10.85
CA TYR A 96 5.54 -6.65 10.04
C TYR A 96 5.33 -5.18 10.46
N THR A 97 4.66 -4.40 9.60
CA THR A 97 4.20 -3.05 9.94
C THR A 97 3.16 -3.08 11.06
N ALA A 98 2.93 -1.94 11.70
CA ALA A 98 2.03 -1.81 12.84
C ALA A 98 0.62 -2.31 12.56
N GLU A 99 0.06 -1.95 11.41
CA GLU A 99 -1.29 -2.34 11.01
C GLU A 99 -1.37 -3.82 10.61
N VAL A 100 -0.36 -4.32 9.87
CA VAL A 100 -0.31 -5.73 9.48
C VAL A 100 -0.14 -6.65 10.69
N ASN A 101 0.60 -6.22 11.72
CA ASN A 101 0.67 -6.91 13.01
C ASN A 101 -0.71 -7.13 13.61
N GLN A 102 -1.54 -6.08 13.64
CA GLN A 102 -2.88 -6.14 14.20
C GLN A 102 -3.80 -7.01 13.33
N LEU A 103 -3.71 -6.86 12.01
CA LEU A 103 -4.51 -7.64 11.07
C LEU A 103 -4.23 -9.15 11.17
N ILE A 104 -2.96 -9.55 11.23
CA ILE A 104 -2.59 -10.97 11.39
C ILE A 104 -3.09 -11.49 12.74
N GLU A 105 -3.00 -10.71 13.81
CA GLU A 105 -3.51 -11.11 15.14
C GLU A 105 -5.02 -11.35 15.14
N ASP A 106 -5.78 -10.41 14.57
CA ASP A 106 -7.24 -10.52 14.52
C ASP A 106 -7.63 -11.74 13.66
N HIS A 107 -6.93 -11.96 12.54
CA HIS A 107 -7.15 -13.13 11.71
C HIS A 107 -6.78 -14.44 12.42
N ALA A 108 -5.68 -14.47 13.19
CA ALA A 108 -5.26 -15.62 13.99
C ALA A 108 -6.29 -16.00 15.05
N ASN A 109 -6.99 -15.01 15.61
CA ASN A 109 -7.98 -15.21 16.66
C ASN A 109 -9.34 -15.64 16.11
N TRP A 110 -9.77 -15.06 14.98
CA TRP A 110 -11.15 -15.21 14.50
C TRP A 110 -11.28 -16.09 13.25
N ASN A 111 -10.27 -16.14 12.38
CA ASN A 111 -10.37 -16.72 11.03
C ASN A 111 -9.21 -17.65 10.65
N LYS A 112 -8.55 -18.29 11.64
CA LYS A 112 -7.32 -19.09 11.42
C LYS A 112 -7.41 -20.20 10.36
N HIS A 113 -8.61 -20.70 10.06
CA HIS A 113 -8.80 -21.76 9.05
C HIS A 113 -8.82 -21.23 7.61
N GLN A 114 -8.85 -19.91 7.42
CA GLN A 114 -8.82 -19.28 6.11
C GLN A 114 -7.48 -18.56 5.91
N PRO A 115 -6.94 -18.52 4.68
CA PRO A 115 -5.78 -17.69 4.38
C PRO A 115 -6.14 -16.20 4.46
N LEU A 116 -5.25 -15.39 5.03
CA LEU A 116 -5.36 -13.94 5.02
C LEU A 116 -4.62 -13.38 3.81
N ASN A 117 -5.35 -12.84 2.84
CA ASN A 117 -4.77 -12.21 1.66
C ASN A 117 -4.49 -10.72 1.93
N LEU A 118 -3.23 -10.37 2.24
CA LEU A 118 -2.83 -9.00 2.57
C LEU A 118 -3.04 -8.04 1.40
N SER A 119 -3.04 -8.53 0.16
CA SER A 119 -3.23 -7.67 -1.01
C SER A 119 -4.63 -7.07 -1.12
N GLN A 120 -5.59 -7.59 -0.35
CA GLN A 120 -6.94 -7.03 -0.30
C GLN A 120 -7.00 -5.75 0.54
N TYR A 121 -6.02 -5.56 1.43
CA TYR A 121 -5.95 -4.42 2.34
C TYR A 121 -4.94 -3.38 1.85
N ASP A 122 -3.84 -3.84 1.27
CA ASP A 122 -2.81 -3.01 0.65
C ASP A 122 -2.29 -3.71 -0.62
N PRO A 123 -2.58 -3.18 -1.82
CA PRO A 123 -2.13 -3.76 -3.09
C PRO A 123 -0.61 -3.87 -3.25
N THR A 124 0.19 -3.22 -2.40
CA THR A 124 1.65 -3.39 -2.39
C THR A 124 2.08 -4.66 -1.64
N LEU A 125 1.22 -5.19 -0.77
CA LEU A 125 1.46 -6.41 0.02
C LEU A 125 0.97 -7.64 -0.76
N MET A 126 1.78 -8.10 -1.71
CA MET A 126 1.49 -9.26 -2.59
C MET A 126 1.60 -10.61 -1.88
N TYR A 127 1.04 -10.74 -0.68
CA TYR A 127 1.26 -11.88 0.20
C TYR A 127 -0.04 -12.48 0.74
N ILE A 128 -0.05 -13.80 0.83
CA ILE A 128 -1.06 -14.58 1.53
C ILE A 128 -0.43 -15.14 2.81
N ILE A 129 -1.10 -14.96 3.94
CA ILE A 129 -0.69 -15.48 5.24
C ILE A 129 -1.52 -16.72 5.57
N TYR A 130 -0.83 -17.83 5.78
CA TYR A 130 -1.37 -19.08 6.30
C TYR A 130 -0.97 -19.21 7.76
N ILE A 131 -1.95 -19.20 8.66
CA ILE A 131 -1.69 -19.31 10.09
C ILE A 131 -1.81 -20.78 10.48
N ASN A 132 -0.71 -21.37 10.94
CA ASN A 132 -0.69 -22.78 11.34
C ASN A 132 -1.21 -22.92 12.78
N ASP A 133 -0.80 -21.99 13.65
CA ASP A 133 -1.20 -21.93 15.05
C ASP A 133 -1.22 -20.46 15.53
N GLN A 134 -1.58 -20.20 16.79
CA GLN A 134 -1.67 -18.83 17.34
C GLN A 134 -0.33 -18.07 17.42
N LYS A 135 0.79 -18.71 17.09
CA LYS A 135 2.16 -18.20 17.19
C LYS A 135 3.02 -18.42 15.95
N SER A 136 2.57 -19.19 14.96
CA SER A 136 3.37 -19.53 13.78
C SER A 136 2.53 -19.70 12.52
N GLY A 137 3.20 -19.57 11.38
CA GLY A 137 2.56 -19.71 10.08
C GLY A 137 3.55 -19.60 8.94
N VAL A 138 3.01 -19.43 7.74
CA VAL A 138 3.75 -19.22 6.50
C VAL A 138 3.18 -18.02 5.76
N GLN A 139 4.07 -17.16 5.27
CA GLN A 139 3.75 -16.16 4.27
C GLN A 139 4.11 -16.69 2.90
N GLN A 140 3.20 -16.57 1.95
CA GLN A 140 3.40 -16.94 0.55
C GLN A 140 3.28 -15.71 -0.35
N ASN A 141 4.22 -15.52 -1.26
CA ASN A 141 4.09 -14.54 -2.33
C ASN A 141 3.05 -15.01 -3.36
N LYS A 142 2.09 -14.14 -3.70
CA LYS A 142 0.99 -14.46 -4.64
C LYS A 142 1.46 -14.74 -6.07
N ASN A 143 2.52 -14.07 -6.50
CA ASN A 143 2.98 -14.13 -7.88
C ASN A 143 3.98 -15.27 -8.08
N THR A 144 4.87 -15.50 -7.11
CA THR A 144 5.96 -16.49 -7.24
C THR A 144 5.68 -17.80 -6.53
N GLY A 145 4.72 -17.82 -5.60
CA GLY A 145 4.50 -18.97 -4.71
C GLY A 145 5.59 -19.16 -3.66
N TYR A 146 6.63 -18.34 -3.62
CA TYR A 146 7.70 -18.43 -2.62
C TYR A 146 7.13 -18.32 -1.21
N GLN A 147 7.57 -19.21 -0.34
CA GLN A 147 7.10 -19.30 1.04
C GLN A 147 8.22 -19.01 2.04
N ARG A 148 7.86 -18.30 3.12
CA ARG A 148 8.74 -18.07 4.26
C ARG A 148 7.99 -18.17 5.58
N LYS A 149 8.69 -18.59 6.62
CA LYS A 149 8.12 -18.77 7.96
C LYS A 149 7.73 -17.42 8.55
N ILE A 150 6.63 -17.40 9.29
CA ILE A 150 6.24 -16.29 10.16
C ILE A 150 6.10 -16.78 11.59
N ARG A 151 6.31 -15.88 12.56
CA ARG A 151 6.14 -16.18 13.98
C ARG A 151 5.63 -14.99 14.75
N LYS A 152 4.99 -15.25 15.88
CA LYS A 152 4.66 -14.26 16.90
C LYS A 152 5.72 -14.31 17.98
N GLU A 153 6.34 -13.17 18.24
CA GLU A 153 7.43 -13.01 19.19
C GLU A 153 7.07 -11.98 20.26
N ARG A 154 7.60 -12.15 21.47
CA ARG A 154 7.43 -11.18 22.56
C ARG A 154 8.65 -10.27 22.63
N PHE A 155 8.43 -8.97 22.82
CA PHE A 155 9.51 -8.00 23.03
C PHE A 155 9.40 -7.29 24.38
N SER A 156 10.53 -6.86 24.94
CA SER A 156 10.61 -6.43 26.33
C SER A 156 10.24 -4.96 26.58
N PHE A 157 10.47 -4.08 25.61
CA PHE A 157 10.22 -2.64 25.74
C PHE A 157 8.77 -2.28 25.38
N LYS A 158 8.24 -1.16 25.87
CA LYS A 158 6.89 -0.68 25.51
C LYS A 158 6.96 0.48 24.53
N PHE A 159 6.07 0.49 23.54
CA PHE A 159 5.89 1.66 22.67
C PHE A 159 5.42 2.88 23.47
N PRO A 160 5.76 4.11 23.05
CA PRO A 160 5.32 5.31 23.73
C PRO A 160 3.79 5.44 23.65
N THR A 161 3.18 5.92 24.73
CA THR A 161 1.73 6.14 24.80
C THR A 161 1.35 7.53 24.28
N THR A 162 0.11 7.67 23.82
CA THR A 162 -0.44 8.93 23.30
C THR A 162 -1.95 8.98 23.52
N THR A 163 -2.48 10.19 23.68
CA THR A 163 -3.93 10.47 23.71
C THR A 163 -4.50 10.80 22.33
N ASP A 164 -3.65 10.86 21.30
CA ASP A 164 -4.09 11.11 19.93
C ASP A 164 -5.05 10.02 19.44
N LYS A 165 -5.91 10.39 18.49
CA LYS A 165 -6.83 9.45 17.85
C LYS A 165 -6.06 8.37 17.07
N VAL A 166 -6.64 7.18 17.05
CA VAL A 166 -6.16 6.04 16.26
C VAL A 166 -6.09 6.43 14.79
N THR A 167 -4.99 6.10 14.13
CA THR A 167 -4.82 6.31 12.69
C THR A 167 -5.81 5.42 11.94
N SER A 168 -6.36 5.89 10.82
CA SER A 168 -7.24 5.09 9.95
C SER A 168 -6.60 3.74 9.66
N SER A 169 -7.25 2.65 10.10
CA SER A 169 -6.74 1.28 9.92
C SER A 169 -6.84 0.84 8.45
N LEU A 170 -5.93 -0.03 8.02
CA LEU A 170 -6.13 -0.90 6.85
C LEU A 170 -7.52 -1.54 6.90
N SER A 171 -8.44 -1.04 6.07
CA SER A 171 -9.81 -1.53 5.98
C SER A 171 -9.91 -2.50 4.81
N ASN A 172 -10.59 -3.63 5.02
CA ASN A 172 -10.96 -4.48 3.90
C ASN A 172 -12.04 -3.73 3.11
N PRO A 173 -11.87 -3.48 1.81
CA PRO A 173 -12.93 -2.91 0.97
C PRO A 173 -14.24 -3.72 1.04
N ALA A 174 -14.17 -5.00 1.42
CA ALA A 174 -15.30 -5.92 1.48
C ALA A 174 -16.12 -5.88 2.79
N THR A 175 -15.71 -5.18 3.86
CA THR A 175 -16.38 -5.28 5.19
C THR A 175 -17.18 -4.05 5.63
N ASN A 176 -17.41 -3.05 4.78
CA ASN A 176 -18.24 -1.88 5.13
C ASN A 176 -19.77 -2.16 5.24
N SER A 177 -20.19 -3.43 5.38
CA SER A 177 -21.61 -3.80 5.47
C SER A 177 -22.06 -4.33 6.84
N TYR A 178 -21.23 -4.30 7.89
CA TYR A 178 -21.65 -4.75 9.22
C TYR A 178 -21.24 -3.76 10.32
N THR A 179 -21.99 -2.67 10.45
CA THR A 179 -22.01 -1.88 11.68
C THR A 179 -23.44 -1.45 11.97
N THR A 180 -24.27 -2.39 12.42
CA THR A 180 -25.45 -2.08 13.23
C THR A 180 -25.10 -2.33 14.69
N THR A 181 -24.97 -1.23 15.42
CA THR A 181 -24.83 -1.14 16.87
C THR A 181 -25.96 -1.89 17.58
N PRO A 182 -25.70 -2.75 18.59
CA PRO A 182 -26.76 -3.29 19.42
C PRO A 182 -27.11 -2.26 20.51
N THR A 183 -28.22 -1.54 20.34
CA THR A 183 -28.83 -0.79 21.45
C THR A 183 -29.49 -1.76 22.41
N HIS A 184 -28.89 -1.86 23.60
CA HIS A 184 -29.53 -2.39 24.80
C HIS A 184 -30.78 -1.54 25.10
N GLN A 185 -31.98 -2.08 24.90
CA GLN A 185 -33.19 -1.56 25.53
C GLN A 185 -33.84 -2.65 26.37
N GLN A 186 -34.15 -2.24 27.60
CA GLN A 186 -34.64 -3.04 28.71
C GLN A 186 -35.95 -3.74 28.36
N ALA A 187 -36.02 -5.02 28.72
CA ALA A 187 -37.25 -5.78 28.73
C ALA A 187 -38.21 -5.20 29.78
N SER A 188 -39.37 -4.73 29.33
CA SER A 188 -40.57 -4.68 30.17
C SER A 188 -41.65 -5.53 29.52
N SER A 189 -42.26 -6.34 30.37
CA SER A 189 -43.20 -7.40 30.11
C SER A 189 -44.54 -6.91 29.56
N ALA A 190 -44.99 -7.48 28.44
CA ALA A 190 -46.41 -7.62 28.15
C ALA A 190 -46.67 -8.80 27.19
N ARG A 191 -47.44 -9.74 27.73
CA ARG A 191 -47.99 -10.96 27.15
C ARG A 191 -49.08 -10.58 26.14
N GLN A 192 -49.07 -11.11 24.91
CA GLN A 192 -50.28 -11.64 24.24
C GLN A 192 -50.03 -12.32 22.87
N ARG A 193 -50.34 -13.62 22.87
CA ARG A 193 -51.05 -14.44 21.86
C ARG A 193 -50.83 -14.21 20.36
N ARG A 194 -50.36 -15.30 19.73
CA ARG A 194 -50.60 -15.69 18.33
C ARG A 194 -52.07 -15.55 17.92
N THR A 195 -52.33 -14.97 16.76
CA THR A 195 -53.29 -15.48 15.76
C THR A 195 -52.81 -15.16 14.36
N ALA A 196 -53.10 -16.06 13.43
CA ALA A 196 -52.77 -16.01 12.01
C ALA A 196 -53.99 -15.55 11.19
N SER A 197 -53.76 -14.82 10.09
CA SER A 197 -54.59 -14.83 8.87
C SER A 197 -53.90 -13.95 7.82
N ARG A 198 -53.37 -14.50 6.71
CA ARG A 198 -53.98 -14.67 5.37
C ARG A 198 -54.52 -13.38 4.71
N ASN A 199 -53.87 -13.07 3.57
CA ASN A 199 -54.35 -12.53 2.28
C ASN A 199 -55.62 -11.65 2.28
N THR A 200 -55.57 -10.47 1.62
CA THR A 200 -55.84 -10.32 0.18
C THR A 200 -55.73 -8.87 -0.29
N HIS A 201 -55.40 -8.74 -1.58
CA HIS A 201 -55.52 -7.61 -2.51
C HIS A 201 -56.64 -6.58 -2.23
N HIS A 202 -56.41 -5.30 -2.52
CA HIS A 202 -56.72 -4.71 -3.83
C HIS A 202 -56.25 -3.25 -3.99
N SER A 203 -55.98 -2.94 -5.25
CA SER A 203 -55.74 -1.67 -5.93
C SER A 203 -56.59 -0.46 -5.53
N SER A 204 -56.03 0.74 -5.73
CA SER A 204 -56.42 1.73 -6.77
C SER A 204 -55.77 3.09 -6.42
N GLN A 205 -55.01 3.71 -7.33
CA GLN A 205 -55.39 4.96 -8.06
C GLN A 205 -55.87 6.08 -7.13
N SER A 206 -55.48 7.35 -7.20
CA SER A 206 -54.88 8.19 -8.24
C SER A 206 -54.85 9.61 -7.65
N SER A 207 -54.06 10.51 -8.23
CA SER A 207 -54.24 11.98 -8.19
C SER A 207 -53.87 12.70 -6.89
N GLN A 208 -53.42 13.96 -6.87
CA GLN A 208 -52.80 14.91 -7.79
C GLN A 208 -52.60 16.18 -6.94
N HIS A 209 -51.55 16.95 -7.22
CA HIS A 209 -51.40 18.41 -6.99
C HIS A 209 -51.58 19.05 -5.60
N TYR A 210 -50.60 19.87 -5.21
CA TYR A 210 -50.68 21.30 -4.77
C TYR A 210 -49.27 21.67 -4.24
N LEU A 211 -48.43 22.37 -5.02
CA LEU A 211 -48.20 23.83 -5.00
C LEU A 211 -47.92 24.46 -3.61
N SER A 212 -46.69 24.97 -3.51
CA SER A 212 -46.28 26.24 -2.89
C SER A 212 -46.33 26.41 -1.35
N ASN A 213 -45.17 26.59 -0.72
CA ASN A 213 -44.74 27.90 -0.19
C ASN A 213 -43.43 27.80 0.61
N THR A 214 -42.45 28.62 0.19
CA THR A 214 -41.34 29.13 1.01
C THR A 214 -41.84 30.13 2.05
N PRO A 215 -41.06 30.37 3.12
CA PRO A 215 -40.50 31.72 3.23
C PRO A 215 -39.03 31.75 3.68
N SER A 216 -38.32 32.70 3.09
CA SER A 216 -36.97 33.16 3.44
C SER A 216 -37.02 34.13 4.62
N TYR A 217 -35.99 34.12 5.48
CA TYR A 217 -35.60 35.28 6.29
C TYR A 217 -34.07 35.41 6.30
N THR A 218 -33.60 36.61 5.96
CA THR A 218 -32.21 37.07 5.99
C THR A 218 -32.12 38.19 7.03
N ILE A 219 -31.20 38.12 7.99
CA ILE A 219 -30.58 39.30 8.65
C ILE A 219 -29.12 38.95 9.02
N GLN A 220 -28.19 39.82 8.62
CA GLN A 220 -26.78 39.96 9.03
C GLN A 220 -26.62 41.33 9.77
N PRO A 221 -25.42 41.78 10.22
CA PRO A 221 -24.37 41.16 11.03
C PRO A 221 -23.92 42.09 12.20
N ALA A 222 -23.00 41.68 13.08
CA ALA A 222 -22.33 42.60 14.02
C ALA A 222 -20.85 42.23 14.31
N THR A 223 -19.97 43.07 13.77
CA THR A 223 -18.73 43.69 14.30
C THR A 223 -17.94 43.11 15.48
N ALA A 224 -16.61 43.07 15.29
CA ALA A 224 -15.53 42.98 16.29
C ALA A 224 -15.46 44.19 17.24
N PRO A 225 -14.59 44.16 18.27
CA PRO A 225 -13.32 44.89 18.14
C PRO A 225 -12.08 44.26 18.81
N SER A 226 -10.92 44.77 18.38
CA SER A 226 -9.54 44.52 18.82
C SER A 226 -9.14 45.39 20.02
N ALA A 227 -8.15 44.96 20.82
CA ALA A 227 -7.14 45.83 21.48
C ALA A 227 -6.01 45.00 22.15
N SER A 228 -4.88 45.66 22.43
CA SER A 228 -3.51 45.15 22.41
C SER A 228 -2.63 45.69 23.57
N TYR A 229 -1.46 45.04 23.79
CA TYR A 229 -0.26 45.42 24.59
C TYR A 229 -0.40 45.37 26.15
N THR A 230 0.56 44.87 26.95
CA THR A 230 1.94 45.38 27.16
C THR A 230 2.86 44.41 27.95
N THR A 231 4.14 44.77 27.98
CA THR A 231 5.45 44.22 28.42
C THR A 231 5.72 43.87 29.91
N ASN A 232 6.70 42.95 30.15
CA ASN A 232 7.87 43.00 31.09
C ASN A 232 8.31 41.54 31.44
N SER A 233 9.51 41.01 31.16
CA SER A 233 10.92 41.30 31.50
C SER A 233 11.42 40.75 32.86
N HIS A 234 12.61 40.10 32.80
CA HIS A 234 13.51 39.58 33.87
C HIS A 234 13.18 38.14 34.37
N HIS A 235 14.13 37.21 34.58
CA HIS A 235 15.51 37.32 35.07
C HIS A 235 16.42 36.14 34.63
N SER A 236 17.71 36.42 34.73
CA SER A 236 18.93 35.71 34.31
C SER A 236 19.41 34.54 35.20
N SER A 237 20.19 33.61 34.61
CA SER A 237 21.45 32.97 35.11
C SER A 237 21.77 31.75 34.20
N GLN A 238 22.80 31.72 33.33
CA GLN A 238 24.27 31.58 33.52
C GLN A 238 24.61 30.62 34.68
N SER A 239 25.39 29.54 34.54
CA SER A 239 26.67 29.38 33.84
C SER A 239 26.99 27.88 33.59
N SER A 240 27.55 27.53 32.43
CA SER A 240 28.95 27.05 32.22
C SER A 240 29.19 25.56 32.49
N GLN A 241 29.28 24.75 31.43
CA GLN A 241 30.51 24.25 30.78
C GLN A 241 31.20 23.10 31.53
N HIS A 242 31.31 21.92 30.89
CA HIS A 242 32.60 21.38 30.42
C HIS A 242 32.44 20.07 29.62
N HIS A 243 33.33 19.96 28.63
CA HIS A 243 33.65 18.88 27.67
C HIS A 243 33.73 17.47 28.28
N TYR A 244 33.50 16.34 27.59
CA TYR A 244 34.24 15.72 26.46
C TYR A 244 33.30 14.71 25.72
N SER A 245 33.18 14.71 24.38
CA SER A 245 33.96 13.93 23.37
C SER A 245 34.11 12.42 23.67
N ASN A 246 33.41 11.56 22.90
CA ASN A 246 33.93 10.62 21.86
C ASN A 246 34.78 9.46 22.44
N THR A 247 34.78 8.18 22.02
CA THR A 247 34.46 7.47 20.77
C THR A 247 34.65 5.96 21.08
N LEU A 248 33.76 5.07 20.64
CA LEU A 248 33.97 3.98 19.66
C LEU A 248 34.93 2.81 20.00
N SER A 249 34.32 1.60 19.94
CA SER A 249 34.83 0.31 19.42
C SER A 249 35.87 -0.47 20.23
N TYR A 250 35.77 -1.81 20.22
CA TYR A 250 36.82 -2.69 19.68
C TYR A 250 36.38 -4.15 19.51
N THR A 251 37.10 -4.76 18.58
CA THR A 251 37.03 -6.08 17.94
C THR A 251 37.70 -7.20 18.76
N THR A 252 37.66 -8.42 18.21
CA THR A 252 37.91 -9.77 18.73
C THR A 252 39.37 -10.27 18.95
N GLN A 253 39.52 -11.13 19.99
CA GLN A 253 40.43 -12.31 20.21
C GLN A 253 41.94 -12.06 20.52
N PRO A 254 42.74 -13.00 21.12
CA PRO A 254 42.49 -14.41 21.53
C PRO A 254 42.99 -14.90 22.93
N GLY A 255 42.44 -16.04 23.40
CA GLY A 255 43.09 -17.20 24.09
C GLY A 255 43.86 -17.08 25.43
N THR A 256 43.39 -17.78 26.49
CA THR A 256 44.07 -18.86 27.29
C THR A 256 43.33 -19.16 28.62
N THR A 257 43.32 -20.43 29.01
CA THR A 257 42.63 -21.08 30.16
C THR A 257 43.39 -20.91 31.50
N PRO A 258 42.78 -21.16 32.69
CA PRO A 258 42.71 -22.53 33.25
C PRO A 258 41.40 -22.93 33.99
N LEU A 259 41.28 -24.25 34.10
CA LEU A 259 40.35 -25.15 34.80
C LEU A 259 39.82 -24.75 36.20
N TYR A 260 38.60 -25.20 36.55
CA TYR A 260 38.35 -26.27 37.54
C TYR A 260 36.97 -26.94 37.35
N THR A 261 37.03 -28.29 37.40
CA THR A 261 36.05 -29.38 37.57
C THR A 261 34.86 -29.09 38.51
N THR A 262 33.65 -29.64 38.35
CA THR A 262 33.24 -31.07 38.48
C THR A 262 31.95 -31.38 37.67
N SER A 263 31.93 -32.38 36.79
CA SER A 263 31.39 -33.76 36.93
C SER A 263 29.99 -33.85 37.60
N SER A 264 28.95 -34.41 36.98
CA SER A 264 28.86 -35.84 36.65
C SER A 264 27.86 -36.24 35.53
N HIS A 265 28.34 -37.13 34.66
CA HIS A 265 27.76 -38.35 34.07
C HIS A 265 26.23 -38.52 33.83
N HIS A 266 25.80 -38.76 32.58
CA HIS A 266 25.72 -40.13 32.02
C HIS A 266 25.27 -40.18 30.52
N SER A 267 26.07 -40.90 29.72
CA SER A 267 25.74 -41.85 28.64
C SER A 267 24.94 -41.43 27.37
N ASN A 268 25.68 -41.26 26.27
CA ASN A 268 25.30 -41.60 24.87
C ASN A 268 25.26 -43.16 24.68
N PRO A 269 24.89 -43.81 23.53
CA PRO A 269 24.60 -43.36 22.14
C PRO A 269 23.38 -44.14 21.51
N PRO A 270 23.33 -44.56 20.21
CA PRO A 270 22.95 -43.78 19.02
C PRO A 270 21.84 -44.42 18.13
N ALA A 271 21.43 -43.63 17.12
CA ALA A 271 21.06 -44.06 15.75
C ALA A 271 19.67 -44.66 15.41
N THR A 272 19.30 -44.34 14.16
CA THR A 272 18.52 -45.10 13.16
C THR A 272 17.09 -44.66 12.80
N SER A 273 16.96 -44.49 11.48
CA SER A 273 15.82 -44.47 10.57
C SER A 273 14.66 -45.41 10.91
N PHE A 274 13.44 -45.10 10.47
CA PHE A 274 12.46 -45.95 9.73
C PHE A 274 11.23 -45.07 9.44
N GLN A 275 10.93 -44.74 8.18
CA GLN A 275 10.03 -45.43 7.25
C GLN A 275 8.52 -45.29 7.50
N ASN A 276 7.86 -44.95 6.38
CA ASN A 276 6.44 -44.85 6.08
C ASN A 276 5.58 -46.03 6.55
N ILE A 277 4.29 -45.76 6.82
CA ILE A 277 3.18 -46.70 6.60
C ILE A 277 1.94 -45.93 6.05
N PHE A 278 1.64 -46.21 4.76
CA PHE A 278 0.37 -46.51 4.04
C PHE A 278 -0.96 -45.81 4.40
N SER A 279 -1.91 -45.48 3.49
CA SER A 279 -2.43 -46.15 2.25
C SER A 279 -3.06 -45.08 1.30
N THR A 280 -2.92 -45.05 -0.05
CA THR A 280 -3.52 -45.88 -1.16
C THR A 280 -5.05 -46.04 -1.03
N ASP A 281 -5.96 -45.67 -1.93
CA ASP A 281 -6.01 -45.41 -3.39
C ASP A 281 -7.32 -44.60 -3.73
N PRO A 282 -7.90 -44.61 -4.95
CA PRO A 282 -7.49 -43.94 -6.19
C PRO A 282 -8.65 -43.09 -6.81
N TYR A 283 -8.35 -41.98 -7.49
CA TYR A 283 -9.14 -41.58 -8.68
C TYR A 283 -8.34 -40.56 -9.50
N SER A 284 -7.86 -41.02 -10.65
CA SER A 284 -7.28 -40.18 -11.69
C SER A 284 -8.37 -39.38 -12.39
N SER A 285 -8.22 -38.06 -12.44
CA SER A 285 -8.75 -37.25 -13.55
C SER A 285 -8.06 -35.89 -13.59
N THR A 286 -7.03 -35.81 -14.45
CA THR A 286 -6.58 -34.63 -15.21
C THR A 286 -6.37 -33.32 -14.44
N THR A 287 -5.14 -33.10 -13.99
CA THR A 287 -4.61 -31.75 -13.72
C THR A 287 -4.52 -30.96 -15.02
N ASN A 288 -5.46 -30.04 -15.25
CA ASN A 288 -5.22 -28.89 -16.11
C ASN A 288 -4.40 -27.87 -15.30
N THR A 289 -3.08 -27.97 -15.39
CA THR A 289 -2.15 -26.89 -15.07
C THR A 289 -2.34 -25.75 -16.07
N PRO A 290 -2.73 -24.52 -15.67
CA PRO A 290 -2.69 -23.40 -16.58
C PRO A 290 -1.23 -22.94 -16.75
N ALA A 291 -0.73 -23.11 -17.98
CA ALA A 291 0.28 -22.28 -18.64
C ALA A 291 1.64 -22.04 -17.93
N LEU A 292 2.49 -23.08 -17.92
CA LEU A 292 3.97 -22.90 -17.82
C LEU A 292 4.69 -22.93 -19.17
N ASN A 293 3.97 -23.03 -20.29
CA ASN A 293 4.56 -23.24 -21.63
C ASN A 293 4.54 -22.02 -22.56
N ALA A 294 4.41 -20.79 -22.07
CA ALA A 294 4.40 -19.57 -22.90
C ALA A 294 5.69 -18.72 -22.84
N ILE A 295 6.79 -19.23 -22.26
CA ILE A 295 8.00 -18.43 -22.00
C ILE A 295 8.94 -18.33 -23.22
N ASN A 296 8.83 -19.21 -24.22
CA ASN A 296 9.90 -19.33 -25.23
C ASN A 296 9.74 -18.50 -26.51
N SER A 297 8.73 -17.63 -26.63
CA SER A 297 8.52 -16.84 -27.87
C SER A 297 8.50 -15.32 -27.67
N SER A 298 8.57 -14.80 -26.44
CA SER A 298 8.53 -13.36 -26.12
C SER A 298 9.79 -12.83 -25.41
N SER A 299 10.75 -13.69 -25.12
CA SER A 299 11.97 -13.35 -24.37
C SER A 299 12.88 -12.36 -25.10
N GLY A 300 12.96 -12.42 -26.43
CA GLY A 300 13.82 -11.54 -27.23
C GLY A 300 13.47 -10.05 -27.11
N GLY A 301 12.18 -9.70 -27.06
CA GLY A 301 11.73 -8.31 -26.93
C GLY A 301 12.02 -7.72 -25.55
N LYS A 302 11.70 -8.49 -24.49
CA LYS A 302 11.96 -8.06 -23.11
C LYS A 302 13.45 -7.95 -22.79
N GLN A 303 14.26 -8.85 -23.33
CA GLN A 303 15.72 -8.78 -23.19
C GLN A 303 16.29 -7.53 -23.89
N GLY A 304 15.90 -7.27 -25.15
CA GLY A 304 16.37 -6.07 -25.86
C GLY A 304 15.96 -4.75 -25.19
N LEU A 305 14.76 -4.71 -24.61
CA LEU A 305 14.31 -3.58 -23.79
C LEU A 305 15.18 -3.40 -22.53
N LEU A 306 15.54 -4.50 -21.87
CA LEU A 306 16.40 -4.50 -20.71
C LEU A 306 17.81 -3.98 -21.03
N ASP A 307 18.40 -4.46 -22.13
CA ASP A 307 19.74 -4.08 -22.57
C ASP A 307 19.80 -2.58 -22.90
N LYS A 308 18.71 -2.01 -23.43
CA LYS A 308 18.61 -0.56 -23.69
C LYS A 308 18.69 0.27 -22.41
N PHE A 309 18.08 -0.20 -21.33
CA PHE A 309 17.84 0.60 -20.11
C PHE A 309 18.69 0.18 -18.90
N SER A 310 19.57 -0.81 -19.06
CA SER A 310 20.43 -1.31 -18.01
C SER A 310 21.88 -1.49 -18.47
N THR A 311 22.75 -1.70 -17.50
CA THR A 311 24.16 -2.05 -17.72
C THR A 311 24.45 -3.35 -16.96
N THR A 312 25.02 -4.34 -17.63
CA THR A 312 25.46 -5.59 -17.00
C THR A 312 26.67 -5.35 -16.08
N LEU A 313 26.61 -5.84 -14.85
CA LEU A 313 27.68 -5.75 -13.87
C LEU A 313 28.54 -7.01 -13.90
N THR A 314 29.86 -6.83 -14.01
CA THR A 314 30.85 -7.93 -13.96
C THR A 314 31.11 -8.44 -12.55
N THR A 315 30.94 -7.57 -11.55
CA THR A 315 31.11 -7.89 -10.13
C THR A 315 29.82 -7.55 -9.39
N PRO A 316 28.93 -8.51 -9.17
CA PRO A 316 27.70 -8.30 -8.43
C PRO A 316 27.97 -7.82 -7.00
N PRO A 317 27.19 -6.87 -6.47
CA PRO A 317 27.29 -6.47 -5.07
C PRO A 317 26.80 -7.60 -4.14
N SER A 318 27.24 -7.57 -2.88
CA SER A 318 26.96 -8.63 -1.88
C SER A 318 25.56 -8.58 -1.26
N HIS A 319 24.68 -7.71 -1.75
CA HIS A 319 23.28 -7.65 -1.30
C HIS A 319 22.38 -8.51 -2.19
N ASP A 320 21.12 -8.68 -1.77
CA ASP A 320 20.18 -9.53 -2.47
C ASP A 320 19.47 -8.81 -3.60
N CYS A 321 19.00 -9.61 -4.56
CA CYS A 321 18.02 -9.20 -5.54
C CYS A 321 16.64 -9.12 -4.86
N VAL A 322 15.99 -7.96 -4.90
CA VAL A 322 14.70 -7.72 -4.21
C VAL A 322 13.54 -8.56 -4.78
N ILE A 323 13.69 -9.10 -5.99
CA ILE A 323 12.63 -9.85 -6.69
C ILE A 323 12.63 -11.32 -6.25
N CYS A 324 13.80 -11.98 -6.27
CA CYS A 324 13.92 -13.40 -5.89
C CYS A 324 14.47 -13.63 -4.48
N MET A 325 14.99 -12.59 -3.82
CA MET A 325 15.57 -12.64 -2.48
C MET A 325 16.74 -13.62 -2.35
N THR A 326 17.46 -13.85 -3.46
CA THR A 326 18.76 -14.53 -3.46
C THR A 326 19.86 -13.50 -3.61
N SER A 327 21.08 -13.84 -3.19
CA SER A 327 22.26 -12.99 -3.40
C SER A 327 22.38 -12.64 -4.87
N LEU A 328 22.75 -11.40 -5.21
CA LEU A 328 23.03 -11.04 -6.59
C LEU A 328 24.22 -11.80 -7.18
N SER A 329 25.07 -12.39 -6.33
CA SER A 329 26.15 -13.28 -6.78
C SER A 329 25.70 -14.72 -7.04
N ASP A 330 24.49 -15.09 -6.62
CA ASP A 330 23.95 -16.44 -6.78
C ASP A 330 23.07 -16.54 -8.05
N VAL A 331 22.57 -17.75 -8.33
CA VAL A 331 21.59 -17.98 -9.40
C VAL A 331 20.24 -17.30 -9.09
N SER A 332 19.60 -16.81 -10.14
CA SER A 332 18.23 -16.28 -10.07
C SER A 332 17.23 -17.38 -9.71
N GLY A 333 16.32 -17.08 -8.79
CA GLY A 333 15.17 -17.96 -8.51
C GLY A 333 14.20 -18.14 -9.68
N PHE A 334 14.40 -17.43 -10.79
CA PHE A 334 13.61 -17.52 -12.03
C PHE A 334 14.35 -18.22 -13.18
N GLN A 335 15.54 -18.77 -12.93
CA GLN A 335 16.27 -19.53 -13.94
C GLN A 335 15.50 -20.81 -14.29
N THR A 336 15.04 -20.94 -15.54
CA THR A 336 14.32 -22.13 -15.99
C THR A 336 15.25 -23.34 -16.03
N SER A 337 14.75 -24.49 -15.57
CA SER A 337 15.46 -25.75 -15.26
C SER A 337 16.23 -26.44 -16.41
N GLY A 338 16.45 -25.76 -17.54
CA GLY A 338 17.23 -26.25 -18.68
C GLY A 338 18.64 -25.62 -18.80
N ALA A 339 18.96 -24.57 -18.05
CA ALA A 339 20.28 -23.93 -18.06
C ALA A 339 21.07 -24.35 -16.80
N THR A 340 22.07 -25.20 -17.00
CA THR A 340 23.00 -25.72 -15.99
C THR A 340 23.68 -24.60 -15.20
N ASN A 341 23.54 -24.54 -13.86
CA ASN A 341 24.42 -23.90 -12.83
C ASN A 341 25.21 -22.62 -13.19
N GLN A 342 24.78 -21.84 -14.17
CA GLN A 342 25.50 -20.66 -14.65
C GLN A 342 24.98 -19.46 -13.89
N ALA A 343 25.91 -18.65 -13.37
CA ALA A 343 25.57 -17.42 -12.65
C ALA A 343 24.64 -16.54 -13.49
N SER A 344 23.58 -16.04 -12.86
CA SER A 344 22.61 -15.15 -13.52
C SER A 344 23.26 -13.82 -13.88
N SER A 345 22.85 -13.25 -15.01
CA SER A 345 23.31 -11.92 -15.41
C SER A 345 22.77 -10.89 -14.43
N VAL A 346 23.65 -10.07 -13.85
CA VAL A 346 23.27 -8.99 -12.94
C VAL A 346 23.32 -7.67 -13.68
N ILE A 347 22.29 -6.85 -13.50
CA ILE A 347 22.13 -5.59 -14.21
C ILE A 347 21.84 -4.44 -13.26
N GLU A 348 22.36 -3.26 -13.57
CA GLU A 348 22.04 -1.98 -12.94
C GLU A 348 21.17 -1.14 -13.89
N LEU A 349 20.04 -0.63 -13.41
CA LEU A 349 19.20 0.26 -14.20
C LEU A 349 19.82 1.66 -14.35
N LYS A 350 19.86 2.18 -15.58
CA LYS A 350 20.62 3.41 -15.93
C LYS A 350 20.19 4.66 -15.14
N THR A 351 18.89 4.83 -14.89
CA THR A 351 18.34 6.05 -14.28
C THR A 351 18.32 5.98 -12.75
N CYS A 352 17.75 4.92 -12.19
CA CYS A 352 17.51 4.80 -10.74
C CYS A 352 18.55 3.96 -10.01
N LYS A 353 19.50 3.33 -10.71
CA LYS A 353 20.62 2.58 -10.13
C LYS A 353 20.26 1.38 -9.26
N HIS A 354 19.01 0.91 -9.34
CA HIS A 354 18.61 -0.34 -8.70
C HIS A 354 19.15 -1.53 -9.48
N ILE A 355 19.55 -2.57 -8.74
CA ILE A 355 20.28 -3.73 -9.27
C ILE A 355 19.44 -5.00 -9.11
N PHE A 356 19.40 -5.83 -10.16
CA PHE A 356 18.60 -7.07 -10.20
C PHE A 356 19.35 -8.17 -10.97
N HIS A 357 18.93 -9.42 -10.78
CA HIS A 357 19.12 -10.42 -11.83
C HIS A 357 18.28 -10.03 -13.05
N ALA A 358 18.82 -10.16 -14.26
CA ALA A 358 18.15 -9.84 -15.51
C ALA A 358 16.85 -10.64 -15.67
N GLU A 359 16.92 -11.95 -15.40
CA GLU A 359 15.80 -12.89 -15.48
C GLU A 359 14.70 -12.53 -14.48
N CYS A 360 15.08 -12.08 -13.27
CA CYS A 360 14.12 -11.61 -12.28
C CYS A 360 13.36 -10.38 -12.77
N LEU A 361 14.08 -9.38 -13.31
CA LEU A 361 13.44 -8.17 -13.80
C LEU A 361 12.53 -8.49 -14.98
N ILE A 362 12.97 -9.31 -15.94
CA ILE A 362 12.16 -9.79 -17.08
C ILE A 362 10.89 -10.51 -16.61
N ALA A 363 11.02 -11.41 -15.62
CA ALA A 363 9.88 -12.12 -15.05
C ALA A 363 8.89 -11.18 -14.34
N SER A 364 9.37 -10.05 -13.79
CA SER A 364 8.51 -9.04 -13.16
C SER A 364 7.83 -8.08 -14.15
N MET A 365 8.28 -8.03 -15.41
CA MET A 365 7.66 -7.18 -16.43
C MET A 365 6.27 -7.68 -16.79
N GLN A 366 5.26 -6.80 -16.70
CA GLN A 366 3.87 -7.11 -17.03
C GLN A 366 3.74 -7.67 -18.46
N SER A 367 2.86 -8.66 -18.62
CA SER A 367 2.52 -9.21 -19.94
C SER A 367 1.90 -8.13 -20.82
N GLY A 368 2.42 -7.93 -22.04
CA GLY A 368 1.95 -6.94 -23.00
C GLY A 368 2.67 -5.58 -22.97
N ALA A 369 3.51 -5.30 -21.96
CA ALA A 369 4.38 -4.13 -21.95
C ALA A 369 5.65 -4.42 -22.76
N ASN A 370 5.57 -4.31 -24.09
CA ASN A 370 6.69 -4.64 -24.98
C ASN A 370 7.76 -3.52 -25.01
N ASP A 371 7.36 -2.28 -24.74
CA ASP A 371 8.22 -1.10 -24.91
C ASP A 371 8.52 -0.37 -23.61
N SER A 372 8.05 -0.89 -22.47
CA SER A 372 8.34 -0.31 -21.16
C SER A 372 8.31 -1.29 -20.01
N PHE A 373 8.97 -0.91 -18.91
CA PHE A 373 8.83 -1.58 -17.62
C PHE A 373 8.93 -0.58 -16.48
N THR A 374 8.42 -0.97 -15.32
CA THR A 374 8.48 -0.16 -14.10
C THR A 374 9.47 -0.78 -13.14
N CYS A 375 10.43 0.00 -12.63
CA CYS A 375 11.36 -0.47 -11.60
C CYS A 375 10.58 -0.97 -10.37
N PRO A 376 10.77 -2.23 -9.93
CA PRO A 376 10.05 -2.77 -8.77
C PRO A 376 10.30 -1.99 -7.47
N CYS A 377 11.51 -1.45 -7.27
CA CYS A 377 11.90 -0.70 -6.07
C CYS A 377 11.25 0.69 -5.99
N CYS A 378 11.53 1.58 -6.94
CA CYS A 378 11.16 3.00 -6.87
C CYS A 378 10.08 3.45 -7.84
N LYS A 379 9.53 2.54 -8.64
CA LYS A 379 8.48 2.81 -9.64
C LYS A 379 8.88 3.75 -10.78
N VAL A 380 10.17 4.05 -10.96
CA VAL A 380 10.66 4.73 -12.17
C VAL A 380 10.28 3.90 -13.40
N ILE A 381 9.67 4.55 -14.38
CA ILE A 381 9.24 3.95 -15.64
C ILE A 381 10.39 4.08 -16.65
N TYR A 382 10.73 2.97 -17.28
CA TYR A 382 11.68 2.89 -18.39
C TYR A 382 10.93 2.62 -19.68
N GLY A 383 11.14 3.45 -20.69
CA GLY A 383 10.35 3.42 -21.93
C GLY A 383 9.04 4.19 -21.82
N VAL A 384 8.11 3.95 -22.75
CA VAL A 384 6.79 4.61 -22.77
C VAL A 384 5.74 3.65 -22.21
N LYS A 385 5.17 3.99 -21.05
CA LYS A 385 4.15 3.16 -20.42
C LYS A 385 2.86 3.20 -21.24
N THR A 386 2.34 2.01 -21.57
CA THR A 386 1.04 1.82 -22.17
C THR A 386 0.21 0.88 -21.31
N GLY A 387 -1.11 1.07 -21.30
CA GLY A 387 -2.05 0.19 -20.59
C GLY A 387 -2.82 -0.75 -21.53
N ASN A 388 -3.82 -1.42 -20.96
CA ASN A 388 -4.70 -2.35 -21.65
C ASN A 388 -6.15 -1.84 -21.69
N GLN A 389 -6.35 -0.53 -21.82
CA GLN A 389 -7.66 0.04 -22.08
C GLN A 389 -8.29 -0.56 -23.35
N PRO A 390 -9.55 -1.03 -23.31
CA PRO A 390 -10.23 -1.48 -24.52
C PRO A 390 -10.51 -0.35 -25.53
N PRO A 391 -10.75 -0.70 -26.81
CA PRO A 391 -11.10 0.28 -27.83
C PRO A 391 -12.35 1.08 -27.46
N GLY A 392 -12.32 2.38 -27.76
CA GLY A 392 -13.44 3.29 -27.50
C GLY A 392 -13.15 4.68 -28.04
N GLN A 393 -13.91 5.66 -27.57
CA GLN A 393 -13.76 7.06 -27.96
C GLN A 393 -13.66 7.97 -26.73
N MET A 394 -12.85 9.02 -26.86
CA MET A 394 -12.75 10.15 -25.94
C MET A 394 -13.07 11.41 -26.73
N HIS A 395 -14.02 12.21 -26.25
CA HIS A 395 -14.34 13.52 -26.80
C HIS A 395 -14.50 14.52 -25.68
N TRP A 396 -14.33 15.80 -25.95
CA TRP A 396 -14.59 16.85 -24.98
C TRP A 396 -15.29 18.06 -25.62
N SER A 397 -15.96 18.84 -24.79
CA SER A 397 -16.67 20.05 -25.15
C SER A 397 -16.66 21.03 -23.98
N VAL A 398 -16.70 22.34 -24.22
CA VAL A 398 -16.85 23.33 -23.15
C VAL A 398 -18.34 23.60 -22.90
N ILE A 399 -18.75 23.65 -21.63
CA ILE A 399 -20.08 24.09 -21.18
C ILE A 399 -19.95 25.41 -20.42
N GLN A 400 -20.93 26.31 -20.60
CA GLN A 400 -20.84 27.70 -20.11
C GLN A 400 -20.96 27.89 -18.60
N THR A 401 -21.18 26.82 -17.84
CA THR A 401 -21.27 26.85 -16.37
C THR A 401 -19.92 26.60 -15.73
N SER A 402 -19.63 27.26 -14.60
CA SER A 402 -18.46 26.94 -13.77
C SER A 402 -18.70 25.71 -12.90
N VAL A 403 -17.65 24.92 -12.68
CA VAL A 403 -17.61 23.99 -11.54
C VAL A 403 -17.36 24.80 -10.26
N PRO A 404 -17.97 24.43 -9.12
CA PRO A 404 -17.78 25.14 -7.86
C PRO A 404 -16.31 25.31 -7.48
N GLY A 405 -15.90 26.55 -7.18
CA GLY A 405 -14.55 26.89 -6.74
C GLY A 405 -13.60 27.35 -7.85
N TYR A 406 -14.09 27.47 -9.09
CA TYR A 406 -13.31 27.89 -10.26
C TYR A 406 -13.96 29.03 -11.05
N GLU A 407 -14.96 29.71 -10.49
CA GLU A 407 -15.56 30.91 -11.07
C GLU A 407 -14.48 31.97 -11.39
N PRO A 408 -14.55 32.70 -12.53
CA PRO A 408 -15.61 32.69 -13.54
C PRO A 408 -15.37 31.73 -14.72
N HIS A 409 -14.47 30.76 -14.60
CA HIS A 409 -14.09 29.89 -15.72
C HIS A 409 -15.24 28.94 -16.10
N HIS A 410 -15.39 28.67 -17.40
CA HIS A 410 -16.31 27.64 -17.90
C HIS A 410 -15.85 26.23 -17.49
N THR A 411 -16.54 25.19 -17.96
CA THR A 411 -16.19 23.80 -17.63
C THR A 411 -15.94 22.98 -18.89
N ILE A 412 -14.82 22.28 -18.94
CA ILE A 412 -14.53 21.24 -19.92
C ILE A 412 -15.27 19.97 -19.48
N ARG A 413 -16.15 19.46 -20.34
CA ARG A 413 -16.85 18.18 -20.18
C ARG A 413 -16.21 17.13 -21.09
N ILE A 414 -15.57 16.13 -20.50
CA ILE A 414 -14.96 14.99 -21.19
C ILE A 414 -15.95 13.83 -21.18
N THR A 415 -16.12 13.16 -22.32
CA THR A 415 -16.99 12.00 -22.51
C THR A 415 -16.17 10.83 -23.02
N TYR A 416 -16.17 9.74 -22.26
CA TYR A 416 -15.58 8.47 -22.65
C TYR A 416 -16.68 7.48 -23.03
N ASP A 417 -16.57 6.85 -24.20
CA ASP A 417 -17.48 5.80 -24.66
C ASP A 417 -16.69 4.54 -25.02
N ILE A 418 -16.82 3.49 -24.19
CA ILE A 418 -16.23 2.18 -24.39
C ILE A 418 -17.38 1.17 -24.43
N ARG A 419 -17.36 0.27 -25.42
CA ARG A 419 -18.36 -0.77 -25.61
C ARG A 419 -17.89 -2.09 -25.03
N ALA A 420 -18.83 -2.95 -24.63
CA ALA A 420 -18.51 -4.32 -24.22
C ALA A 420 -17.84 -5.08 -25.37
N GLY A 421 -16.94 -6.00 -25.03
CA GLY A 421 -16.13 -6.70 -26.03
C GLY A 421 -15.54 -8.00 -25.51
N VAL A 422 -14.48 -8.45 -26.18
CA VAL A 422 -13.74 -9.67 -25.85
C VAL A 422 -12.33 -9.29 -25.43
N GLN A 423 -11.84 -9.95 -24.39
CA GLN A 423 -10.53 -9.75 -23.81
C GLN A 423 -9.44 -10.22 -24.79
N THR A 424 -8.45 -9.36 -25.06
CA THR A 424 -7.25 -9.68 -25.85
C THR A 424 -6.19 -10.34 -24.97
N ASN A 425 -5.04 -10.66 -25.55
CA ASN A 425 -3.89 -11.20 -24.81
C ASN A 425 -3.27 -10.21 -23.80
N GLU A 426 -3.67 -8.92 -23.84
CA GLU A 426 -3.24 -7.88 -22.89
C GLU A 426 -4.14 -7.81 -21.64
N HIS A 427 -5.26 -8.54 -21.63
CA HIS A 427 -6.23 -8.54 -20.54
C HIS A 427 -6.08 -9.79 -19.65
N PRO A 428 -6.65 -9.78 -18.41
CA PRO A 428 -6.47 -10.87 -17.45
C PRO A 428 -6.95 -12.24 -17.94
N ASN A 429 -8.04 -12.30 -18.71
CA ASN A 429 -8.62 -13.55 -19.20
C ASN A 429 -8.86 -13.51 -20.72
N PRO A 430 -7.82 -13.71 -21.55
CA PRO A 430 -7.93 -13.65 -23.01
C PRO A 430 -9.05 -14.55 -23.55
N GLY A 431 -9.82 -14.06 -24.52
CA GLY A 431 -10.94 -14.76 -25.14
C GLY A 431 -12.27 -14.68 -24.35
N ARG A 432 -12.26 -14.30 -23.06
CA ARG A 432 -13.51 -14.05 -22.32
C ARG A 432 -14.11 -12.69 -22.66
N ARG A 433 -15.43 -12.57 -22.51
CA ARG A 433 -16.10 -11.26 -22.65
C ARG A 433 -15.75 -10.36 -21.46
N TYR A 434 -15.71 -9.05 -21.70
CA TYR A 434 -15.75 -8.05 -20.64
C TYR A 434 -17.01 -7.19 -20.75
N SER A 435 -17.58 -6.80 -19.61
CA SER A 435 -18.72 -5.88 -19.53
C SER A 435 -18.30 -4.42 -19.41
N VAL A 436 -19.23 -3.52 -19.69
CA VAL A 436 -19.09 -2.08 -19.46
C VAL A 436 -20.29 -1.59 -18.65
N HIS A 437 -20.04 -0.74 -17.66
CA HIS A 437 -21.09 -0.17 -16.81
C HIS A 437 -20.93 1.35 -16.72
N GLY A 438 -22.05 2.06 -16.84
CA GLY A 438 -22.12 3.52 -16.72
C GLY A 438 -21.48 4.29 -17.88
N PHE A 439 -21.25 3.65 -19.03
CA PHE A 439 -20.80 4.32 -20.25
C PHE A 439 -22.01 4.87 -21.04
N PRO A 440 -21.91 6.07 -21.65
CA PRO A 440 -20.74 6.94 -21.65
C PRO A 440 -20.46 7.56 -20.27
N ARG A 441 -19.18 7.54 -19.87
CA ARG A 441 -18.73 8.14 -18.60
C ARG A 441 -18.34 9.59 -18.85
N ILE A 442 -18.83 10.48 -17.99
CA ILE A 442 -18.61 11.91 -18.11
C ILE A 442 -17.69 12.38 -16.98
N ALA A 443 -16.73 13.24 -17.30
CA ALA A 443 -15.84 13.90 -16.35
C ALA A 443 -15.76 15.41 -16.61
N TYR A 444 -15.38 16.17 -15.58
CA TYR A 444 -15.38 17.63 -15.61
C TYR A 444 -14.03 18.22 -15.15
N LEU A 445 -13.52 19.20 -15.89
CA LEU A 445 -12.39 20.05 -15.52
C LEU A 445 -12.80 21.52 -15.64
N PRO A 446 -12.23 22.44 -14.84
CA PRO A 446 -12.37 23.86 -15.10
C PRO A 446 -11.70 24.24 -16.43
N ASP A 447 -12.33 25.12 -17.21
CA ASP A 447 -11.76 25.66 -18.45
C ASP A 447 -10.83 26.84 -18.14
N ASN A 448 -9.68 26.50 -17.56
CA ASN A 448 -8.61 27.45 -17.25
C ASN A 448 -7.25 26.84 -17.65
N THR A 449 -6.15 27.56 -17.39
CA THR A 449 -4.80 27.11 -17.79
C THR A 449 -4.46 25.71 -17.25
N ASP A 450 -4.72 25.45 -15.97
CA ASP A 450 -4.37 24.17 -15.34
C ASP A 450 -5.31 23.03 -15.79
N GLY A 451 -6.61 23.30 -15.92
CA GLY A 451 -7.57 22.33 -16.43
C GLY A 451 -7.33 21.96 -17.90
N ASN A 452 -6.96 22.92 -18.75
CA ASN A 452 -6.56 22.65 -20.13
C ASN A 452 -5.27 21.82 -20.18
N LYS A 453 -4.29 22.10 -19.31
CA LYS A 453 -3.09 21.26 -19.19
C LYS A 453 -3.45 19.81 -18.83
N VAL A 454 -4.31 19.62 -17.82
CA VAL A 454 -4.79 18.29 -17.43
C VAL A 454 -5.53 17.61 -18.60
N LEU A 455 -6.40 18.32 -19.33
CA LEU A 455 -7.09 17.78 -20.50
C LEU A 455 -6.10 17.22 -21.53
N ARG A 456 -5.07 17.98 -21.89
CA ARG A 456 -4.06 17.56 -22.88
C ARG A 456 -3.29 16.32 -22.42
N LEU A 457 -2.95 16.23 -21.13
CA LEU A 457 -2.31 15.05 -20.56
C LEU A 457 -3.26 13.84 -20.50
N LEU A 458 -4.55 14.05 -20.26
CA LEU A 458 -5.56 12.99 -20.34
C LEU A 458 -5.73 12.47 -21.77
N GLU A 459 -5.62 13.31 -22.80
CA GLU A 459 -5.58 12.87 -24.20
C GLU A 459 -4.35 11.98 -24.48
N VAL A 460 -3.17 12.35 -23.96
CA VAL A 460 -1.96 11.50 -24.04
C VAL A 460 -2.19 10.17 -23.31
N ALA A 461 -2.71 10.20 -22.08
CA ALA A 461 -2.99 9.00 -21.29
C ALA A 461 -4.04 8.10 -21.98
N TRP A 462 -5.06 8.67 -22.60
CA TRP A 462 -6.05 7.95 -23.39
C TRP A 462 -5.42 7.24 -24.59
N ASN A 463 -4.58 7.95 -25.36
CA ASN A 463 -3.85 7.38 -26.50
C ASN A 463 -2.87 6.28 -26.07
N ARG A 464 -2.30 6.40 -24.87
CA ARG A 464 -1.48 5.36 -24.24
C ARG A 464 -2.28 4.26 -23.55
N LYS A 465 -3.61 4.24 -23.68
CA LYS A 465 -4.50 3.23 -23.10
C LYS A 465 -4.44 3.16 -21.56
N LEU A 466 -4.26 4.29 -20.88
CA LEU A 466 -4.02 4.37 -19.43
C LEU A 466 -5.23 4.80 -18.60
N ILE A 467 -6.31 5.32 -19.19
CA ILE A 467 -7.46 5.86 -18.43
C ILE A 467 -8.31 4.73 -17.82
N PHE A 468 -8.52 3.66 -18.58
CA PHE A 468 -9.28 2.49 -18.15
C PHE A 468 -8.46 1.20 -18.27
N THR A 469 -8.95 0.15 -17.62
CA THR A 469 -8.42 -1.22 -17.72
C THR A 469 -9.58 -2.22 -17.69
N VAL A 470 -9.32 -3.48 -18.06
CA VAL A 470 -10.23 -4.60 -17.78
C VAL A 470 -9.78 -5.29 -16.51
N GLY A 471 -10.66 -5.33 -15.53
CA GLY A 471 -10.40 -5.97 -14.25
C GLY A 471 -11.65 -6.19 -13.44
N ASP A 472 -11.47 -6.34 -12.13
CA ASP A 472 -12.57 -6.51 -11.20
C ASP A 472 -12.97 -5.16 -10.61
N SER A 473 -14.25 -4.81 -10.70
CA SER A 473 -14.77 -3.58 -10.09
C SER A 473 -14.69 -3.68 -8.57
N VAL A 474 -13.90 -2.81 -7.94
CA VAL A 474 -13.83 -2.71 -6.48
C VAL A 474 -15.18 -2.29 -5.88
N THR A 475 -15.91 -1.38 -6.55
CA THR A 475 -17.18 -0.84 -6.04
C THR A 475 -18.35 -1.83 -6.13
N SER A 476 -18.42 -2.61 -7.20
CA SER A 476 -19.58 -3.50 -7.47
C SER A 476 -19.27 -4.98 -7.36
N GLY A 477 -17.99 -5.37 -7.26
CA GLY A 477 -17.54 -6.75 -7.31
C GLY A 477 -17.64 -7.40 -8.71
N ALA A 478 -18.12 -6.68 -9.72
CA ALA A 478 -18.24 -7.18 -11.08
C ALA A 478 -16.89 -7.61 -11.63
N LYS A 479 -16.81 -8.87 -12.10
CA LYS A 479 -15.61 -9.46 -12.70
C LYS A 479 -15.57 -9.14 -14.19
N ASP A 480 -14.37 -9.14 -14.76
CA ASP A 480 -14.16 -8.94 -16.20
C ASP A 480 -14.91 -7.69 -16.72
N THR A 481 -14.72 -6.53 -16.10
CA THR A 481 -15.41 -5.28 -16.48
C THR A 481 -14.43 -4.15 -16.71
N VAL A 482 -14.84 -3.16 -17.50
CA VAL A 482 -14.07 -1.91 -17.66
C VAL A 482 -14.14 -1.06 -16.39
N THR A 483 -12.99 -0.76 -15.81
CA THR A 483 -12.80 0.06 -14.59
C THR A 483 -11.85 1.21 -14.86
N TRP A 484 -11.92 2.25 -14.01
CA TRP A 484 -10.89 3.31 -13.98
C TRP A 484 -9.53 2.70 -13.62
N ASN A 485 -8.44 3.32 -14.09
CA ASN A 485 -7.08 2.83 -13.90
C ASN A 485 -6.21 3.89 -13.22
N GLU A 486 -6.39 4.08 -11.91
CA GLU A 486 -5.53 4.91 -11.04
C GLU A 486 -5.40 6.42 -11.40
N ILE A 487 -6.15 6.91 -12.39
CA ILE A 487 -6.26 8.34 -12.72
C ILE A 487 -7.68 8.81 -12.39
N HIS A 488 -7.81 9.56 -11.30
CA HIS A 488 -9.09 9.97 -10.77
C HIS A 488 -9.73 11.06 -11.62
N HIS A 489 -11.03 10.88 -11.88
CA HIS A 489 -11.85 11.82 -12.62
C HIS A 489 -12.96 12.38 -11.74
N LYS A 490 -13.27 13.67 -11.93
CA LYS A 490 -14.45 14.29 -11.34
C LYS A 490 -15.67 13.99 -12.19
N THR A 491 -16.45 13.00 -11.81
CA THR A 491 -17.62 12.52 -12.57
C THR A 491 -18.92 13.24 -12.20
N SER A 492 -18.86 14.24 -11.32
CA SER A 492 -19.99 15.09 -10.95
C SER A 492 -19.55 16.54 -10.81
N ILE A 493 -20.40 17.48 -11.21
CA ILE A 493 -20.18 18.91 -10.96
C ILE A 493 -20.29 19.22 -9.46
N THR A 494 -21.08 18.46 -8.70
CA THR A 494 -21.26 18.63 -7.25
C THR A 494 -20.64 17.49 -6.45
N ASN A 495 -20.08 17.77 -5.28
CA ASN A 495 -19.33 16.78 -4.50
C ASN A 495 -20.19 15.87 -3.59
N LYS A 496 -21.42 15.50 -4.00
CA LYS A 496 -22.33 14.68 -3.17
C LYS A 496 -21.79 13.28 -2.86
N HIS A 497 -20.96 12.73 -3.72
CA HIS A 497 -20.46 11.35 -3.65
C HIS A 497 -18.92 11.26 -3.62
N GLY A 498 -18.22 12.34 -3.26
CA GLY A 498 -16.75 12.36 -3.16
C GLY A 498 -15.99 12.52 -4.48
N HIS A 499 -16.68 12.43 -5.62
CA HIS A 499 -16.10 12.53 -6.97
C HIS A 499 -16.52 13.80 -7.73
N GLY A 500 -16.76 14.91 -7.02
CA GLY A 500 -17.13 16.18 -7.65
C GLY A 500 -16.43 17.40 -7.06
N TYR A 501 -16.97 18.58 -7.34
CA TYR A 501 -16.44 19.88 -6.90
C TYR A 501 -17.32 20.53 -5.81
N PRO A 502 -16.77 21.41 -4.96
CA PRO A 502 -15.39 21.91 -4.97
C PRO A 502 -14.38 20.87 -4.45
N ASP A 503 -13.18 20.89 -5.03
CA ASP A 503 -12.01 20.15 -4.55
C ASP A 503 -10.74 20.90 -4.95
N PRO A 504 -10.16 21.71 -4.04
CA PRO A 504 -9.03 22.57 -4.37
C PRO A 504 -7.73 21.80 -4.68
N ASN A 505 -7.64 20.53 -4.29
CA ASN A 505 -6.43 19.71 -4.48
C ASN A 505 -6.51 18.83 -5.73
N TYR A 506 -7.67 18.77 -6.40
CA TYR A 506 -7.90 17.82 -7.47
C TYR A 506 -6.90 17.94 -8.63
N LEU A 507 -6.69 19.14 -9.17
CA LEU A 507 -5.80 19.35 -10.31
C LEU A 507 -4.36 18.94 -9.99
N THR A 508 -3.87 19.25 -8.79
CA THR A 508 -2.55 18.80 -8.32
C THR A 508 -2.49 17.28 -8.20
N ASN A 509 -3.51 16.65 -7.64
CA ASN A 509 -3.56 15.20 -7.46
C ASN A 509 -3.58 14.45 -8.79
N VAL A 510 -4.45 14.85 -9.74
CA VAL A 510 -4.54 14.19 -11.04
C VAL A 510 -3.26 14.36 -11.87
N LEU A 511 -2.56 15.50 -11.74
CA LEU A 511 -1.23 15.67 -12.34
C LEU A 511 -0.20 14.71 -11.76
N ASN A 512 -0.21 14.49 -10.45
CA ASN A 512 0.66 13.51 -9.79
C ASN A 512 0.33 12.08 -10.20
N GLU A 513 -0.95 11.75 -10.35
CA GLU A 513 -1.41 10.44 -10.82
C GLU A 513 -1.01 10.19 -12.27
N LEU A 514 -1.19 11.17 -13.16
CA LEU A 514 -0.71 11.12 -14.54
C LEU A 514 0.80 10.90 -14.59
N LYS A 515 1.55 11.64 -13.78
CA LYS A 515 3.02 11.49 -13.68
C LYS A 515 3.41 10.10 -13.17
N ALA A 516 2.70 9.54 -12.20
CA ALA A 516 2.91 8.18 -11.72
C ALA A 516 2.59 7.12 -12.78
N GLN A 517 1.77 7.44 -13.77
CA GLN A 517 1.52 6.63 -14.96
C GLN A 517 2.49 6.92 -16.12
N GLY A 518 3.50 7.77 -15.92
CA GLY A 518 4.48 8.13 -16.94
C GLY A 518 3.95 9.10 -17.99
N VAL A 519 2.97 9.92 -17.63
CA VAL A 519 2.43 11.00 -18.47
C VAL A 519 2.73 12.34 -17.80
N SER A 520 3.54 13.17 -18.45
CA SER A 520 3.99 14.46 -17.90
C SER A 520 3.96 15.56 -18.96
N GLU A 521 4.27 16.80 -18.57
CA GLU A 521 4.38 17.92 -19.50
C GLU A 521 5.41 17.70 -20.62
N ASP A 522 6.38 16.81 -20.42
CA ASP A 522 7.34 16.46 -21.47
C ASP A 522 6.68 15.77 -22.67
N ASP A 523 5.51 15.17 -22.48
CA ASP A 523 4.72 14.52 -23.53
C ASP A 523 3.85 15.50 -24.36
N LEU A 524 3.82 16.77 -23.98
CA LEU A 524 3.06 17.83 -24.68
C LEU A 524 3.90 18.60 -25.71
N LYS A 525 5.17 18.23 -25.87
CA LYS A 525 6.15 18.93 -26.72
C LYS A 525 5.96 18.64 -28.21
#